data_AF-A0A0F8YTD8-F1
#
_entry.id   AF-A0A0F8YTD8-F1
#
_cell.length_a   1.000
_cell.length_b   1.000
_cell.length_c   1.000
_cell.angle_alpha   90.00
_cell.angle_beta   90.00
_cell.angle_gamma   90.00
#
_symmetry.space_group_name_H-M   'P 1'
#
loop_
_entity.id
_entity.type
_entity.pdbx_description
1 polymer ?
#
loop_
_entity_poly.entity_id
_entity_poly.type
_entity_poly.pdbx_seq_one_letter_code
_entity_poly.pdbx_strand_id
1 'polypeptide(L)'
;MYEQMTNRADFRFYEELNDFLPEGKRKTTFSLIFKGNPAVKDVIESIGVPHTEVDLILANSKSVDFFYQLKNGDIVSVYPVFESLDISSAAHLRAKPLRRTKYILDVHLGKLANYLRMLGFDTLY
;
A
#
# COMPACT_ATOMS: atom_id res chain seq x y z
N MET A 1 -26.46 20.61 16.30
CA MET A 1 -24.98 20.64 16.25
C MET A 1 -24.53 19.20 16.35
N TYR A 2 -24.17 18.55 15.23
CA TYR A 2 -23.72 17.15 15.29
C TYR A 2 -22.30 17.15 15.84
N GLU A 3 -22.13 16.56 17.02
CA GLU A 3 -20.85 16.24 17.60
C GLU A 3 -20.08 15.38 16.58
N GLN A 4 -18.95 15.88 16.10
CA GLN A 4 -18.12 15.17 15.13
C GLN A 4 -17.60 13.90 15.79
N MET A 5 -18.34 12.80 15.63
CA MET A 5 -18.03 11.55 16.30
C MET A 5 -16.65 11.09 15.83
N THR A 6 -15.73 11.07 16.78
CA THR A 6 -14.34 10.73 16.55
C THR A 6 -14.24 9.21 16.55
N ASN A 7 -13.94 8.65 15.39
CA ASN A 7 -13.84 7.21 15.18
C ASN A 7 -12.36 6.79 15.19
N ARG A 8 -12.12 5.53 15.53
CA ARG A 8 -10.78 4.93 15.58
C ARG A 8 -10.78 3.61 14.81
N ALA A 9 -9.69 3.32 14.10
CA ALA A 9 -9.43 1.99 13.54
C ALA A 9 -7.96 1.62 13.73
N ASP A 10 -7.67 0.33 13.80
CA ASP A 10 -6.33 -0.22 13.96
C ASP A 10 -5.78 -0.64 12.60
N PHE A 11 -4.58 -0.17 12.29
CA PHE A 11 -3.91 -0.44 11.02
C PHE A 11 -2.64 -1.24 11.22
N ARG A 12 -2.37 -2.14 10.28
CA ARG A 12 -1.09 -2.84 10.14
C ARG A 12 -0.65 -2.82 8.68
N PHE A 13 0.56 -2.34 8.45
CA PHE A 13 1.20 -2.28 7.14
C PHE A 13 2.26 -3.37 7.02
N TYR A 14 2.28 -4.05 5.89
CA TYR A 14 3.16 -5.18 5.63
C TYR A 14 4.28 -4.82 4.65
N GLU A 15 5.40 -5.54 4.77
CA GLU A 15 6.58 -5.46 3.89
C GLU A 15 7.02 -4.02 3.56
N GLU A 16 7.18 -3.69 2.28
CA GLU A 16 7.73 -2.42 1.76
C GLU A 16 6.89 -1.20 2.18
N LEU A 17 5.61 -1.39 2.52
CA LEU A 17 4.77 -0.28 2.98
C LEU A 17 5.28 0.34 4.29
N ASN A 18 6.09 -0.39 5.05
CA ASN A 18 6.69 0.12 6.28
C ASN A 18 7.75 1.19 6.03
N ASP A 19 8.33 1.27 4.84
CA ASP A 19 9.36 2.26 4.51
C ASP A 19 8.79 3.67 4.45
N PHE A 20 7.49 3.80 4.14
CA PHE A 20 6.74 5.07 4.18
C PHE A 20 6.39 5.53 5.60
N LEU A 21 6.47 4.64 6.59
CA LEU A 21 6.02 4.93 7.95
C LEU A 21 7.17 5.42 8.86
N PRO A 22 6.87 6.25 9.88
CA PRO A 22 7.80 6.54 10.96
C PRO A 22 8.22 5.27 11.70
N GLU A 23 9.46 5.22 12.20
CA GLU A 23 10.06 4.02 12.82
C GLU A 23 9.16 3.34 13.87
N GLY A 24 8.55 4.12 14.77
CA GLY A 24 7.66 3.60 15.82
C GLY A 24 6.33 3.00 15.33
N LYS A 25 6.00 3.14 14.04
CA LYS A 25 4.79 2.58 13.41
C LYS A 25 5.10 1.44 12.45
N ARG A 26 6.37 1.12 12.23
CA ARG A 26 6.80 0.03 11.34
C ARG A 26 6.55 -1.32 11.98
N LYS A 27 6.05 -2.27 11.20
CA LYS A 27 5.84 -3.70 11.52
C LYS A 27 4.98 -3.96 12.77
N THR A 28 4.29 -2.93 13.25
CA THR A 28 3.39 -2.98 14.40
C THR A 28 1.99 -2.58 13.99
N THR A 29 1.01 -3.00 14.79
CA THR A 29 -0.34 -2.47 14.70
C THR A 29 -0.41 -1.15 15.46
N PHE A 30 -1.04 -0.14 14.87
CA PHE A 30 -1.25 1.15 15.52
C PHE A 30 -2.61 1.72 15.14
N SER A 31 -3.14 2.59 16.01
CA SER A 31 -4.46 3.16 15.79
C SER A 31 -4.41 4.50 15.10
N LEU A 32 -5.37 4.72 14.22
CA LEU A 32 -5.63 6.01 13.59
C LEU A 32 -7.00 6.53 14.01
N ILE A 33 -7.06 7.84 14.24
CA ILE A 33 -8.27 8.55 14.62
C ILE A 33 -8.72 9.36 13.42
N PHE A 34 -10.01 9.30 13.10
CA PHE A 34 -10.61 10.00 11.98
C PHE A 34 -12.02 10.49 12.31
N LYS A 35 -12.52 11.45 11.52
CA LYS A 35 -13.86 12.02 11.66
C LYS A 35 -14.78 11.45 10.58
N GLY A 36 -16.01 11.14 10.94
CA GLY A 36 -16.97 10.54 10.01
C GLY A 36 -16.49 9.16 9.54
N ASN A 37 -16.69 8.85 8.26
CA ASN A 37 -16.38 7.56 7.67
C ASN A 37 -15.55 7.75 6.40
N PRO A 38 -14.30 8.22 6.47
CA PRO A 38 -13.49 8.45 5.27
C PRO A 38 -13.26 7.13 4.51
N ALA A 39 -12.96 7.25 3.22
CA ALA A 39 -12.53 6.10 2.46
C ALA A 39 -11.18 5.61 3.01
N VAL A 40 -10.96 4.29 3.03
CA VAL A 40 -9.71 3.70 3.52
C VAL A 40 -8.48 4.23 2.77
N LYS A 41 -8.64 4.53 1.48
CA LYS A 41 -7.63 5.16 0.64
C LYS A 41 -7.15 6.50 1.21
N ASP A 42 -8.08 7.40 1.56
CA ASP A 42 -7.75 8.73 2.04
C ASP A 42 -6.95 8.66 3.34
N VAL A 43 -7.28 7.71 4.21
CA VAL A 43 -6.55 7.48 5.46
C VAL A 43 -5.15 6.92 5.21
N ILE A 44 -5.01 5.95 4.30
CA ILE A 44 -3.71 5.40 3.88
C ILE A 44 -2.80 6.50 3.29
N GLU A 45 -3.33 7.33 2.40
CA GLU A 45 -2.57 8.45 1.82
C GLU A 45 -2.21 9.51 2.86
N SER A 46 -3.10 9.78 3.82
CA SER A 46 -2.86 10.78 4.88
C SER A 46 -1.68 10.45 5.79
N ILE A 47 -1.32 9.17 5.91
CA ILE A 47 -0.16 8.72 6.70
C ILE A 47 1.12 8.58 5.86
N GLY A 48 1.06 8.96 4.58
CA GLY A 48 2.22 9.00 3.67
C GLY A 48 2.41 7.76 2.79
N VAL A 49 1.52 6.76 2.87
CA VAL A 49 1.60 5.56 2.02
C VAL A 49 0.87 5.85 0.70
N PRO A 50 1.54 5.84 -0.46
CA PRO A 50 0.87 6.04 -1.73
C PRO A 50 -0.04 4.84 -2.04
N HIS A 51 -1.30 5.08 -2.40
CA HIS A 51 -2.23 3.99 -2.73
C HIS A 51 -1.77 3.16 -3.93
N THR A 52 -0.88 3.69 -4.79
CA THR A 52 -0.30 2.98 -5.93
C THR A 52 0.59 1.81 -5.51
N GLU A 53 1.14 1.88 -4.29
CA GLU A 53 1.97 0.85 -3.67
C GLU A 53 1.13 -0.24 -2.96
N VAL A 54 -0.21 -0.08 -2.90
CA VAL A 54 -1.12 -1.00 -2.20
C VAL A 54 -1.89 -1.86 -3.19
N ASP A 55 -1.99 -3.17 -2.91
CA ASP A 55 -2.66 -4.14 -3.80
C ASP A 55 -3.67 -5.04 -3.09
N LEU A 56 -3.61 -5.17 -1.77
CA LEU A 56 -4.64 -5.81 -0.97
C LEU A 56 -4.91 -5.03 0.32
N ILE A 57 -6.18 -4.77 0.59
CA ILE A 57 -6.66 -4.23 1.87
C ILE A 57 -7.65 -5.24 2.44
N LEU A 58 -7.42 -5.63 3.69
CA LEU A 58 -8.37 -6.43 4.46
C LEU A 58 -8.96 -5.57 5.59
N ALA A 59 -10.26 -5.35 5.57
CA ALA A 59 -11.00 -4.80 6.71
C ALA A 59 -11.69 -5.94 7.45
N ASN A 60 -11.32 -6.16 8.72
CA ASN A 60 -11.81 -7.27 9.55
C ASN A 60 -11.69 -8.63 8.83
N SER A 61 -10.51 -8.89 8.26
CA SER A 61 -10.18 -10.09 7.47
C SER A 61 -10.96 -10.27 6.16
N LYS A 62 -11.73 -9.26 5.73
CA LYS A 62 -12.44 -9.28 4.45
C LYS A 62 -11.75 -8.35 3.45
N SER A 63 -11.51 -8.85 2.24
CA SER A 63 -10.96 -8.04 1.16
C SER A 63 -11.94 -6.93 0.75
N VAL A 64 -11.42 -5.71 0.64
CA VAL A 64 -12.18 -4.50 0.31
C VAL A 64 -11.46 -3.66 -0.75
N ASP A 65 -12.22 -2.79 -1.42
CA ASP A 65 -11.67 -1.82 -2.36
C ASP A 65 -11.25 -0.50 -1.66
N PHE A 66 -10.68 0.42 -2.44
CA PHE A 66 -10.25 1.74 -1.96
C PHE A 66 -11.40 2.64 -1.50
N PHE A 67 -12.64 2.37 -1.91
CA PHE A 67 -13.83 3.16 -1.59
C PHE A 67 -14.48 2.71 -0.27
N TYR A 68 -14.01 1.63 0.32
CA TYR A 68 -14.47 1.15 1.62
C TYR A 68 -14.46 2.27 2.67
N GLN A 69 -15.63 2.52 3.24
CA GLN A 69 -15.84 3.55 4.25
C GLN A 69 -15.47 2.97 5.62
N LEU A 70 -14.44 3.53 6.26
CA LEU A 70 -13.96 3.06 7.55
C LEU A 70 -15.02 3.23 8.63
N LYS A 71 -15.12 2.22 9.49
CA LYS A 71 -15.99 2.20 10.66
C LYS A 71 -15.17 2.24 11.94
N ASN A 72 -15.80 2.71 13.00
CA ASN A 72 -15.18 2.69 14.32
C ASN A 72 -14.92 1.24 14.75
N GLY A 73 -13.70 0.96 15.19
CA GLY A 73 -13.23 -0.35 15.63
C GLY A 73 -12.72 -1.27 14.51
N ASP A 74 -12.64 -0.82 13.26
CA ASP A 74 -12.11 -1.66 12.18
C ASP A 74 -10.65 -2.07 12.45
N ILE A 75 -10.33 -3.31 12.09
CA ILE A 75 -8.94 -3.81 12.01
C ILE A 75 -8.58 -3.91 10.53
N VAL A 76 -7.62 -3.11 10.10
CA VAL A 76 -7.23 -2.94 8.70
C VAL A 76 -5.80 -3.45 8.49
N SER A 77 -5.66 -4.46 7.63
CA SER A 77 -4.37 -4.95 7.15
C SER A 77 -4.15 -4.46 5.73
N VAL A 78 -3.00 -3.83 5.47
CA VAL A 78 -2.65 -3.25 4.17
C VAL A 78 -1.39 -3.93 3.65
N TYR A 79 -1.48 -4.49 2.46
CA TYR A 79 -0.40 -5.23 1.81
C TYR A 79 0.06 -4.52 0.54
N PRO A 80 1.38 -4.53 0.27
CA PRO A 80 1.94 -3.89 -0.91
C PRO A 80 1.55 -4.63 -2.19
N VAL A 81 1.93 -4.03 -3.33
CA VAL A 81 1.90 -4.70 -4.63
C VAL A 81 2.72 -5.98 -4.57
N PHE A 82 2.04 -7.12 -4.80
CA PHE A 82 2.72 -8.41 -4.89
C PHE A 82 3.42 -8.53 -6.25
N GLU A 83 4.75 -8.62 -6.24
CA GLU A 83 5.53 -8.75 -7.48
C GLU A 83 5.48 -10.16 -8.10
N SER A 84 5.14 -11.21 -7.32
CA SER A 84 5.30 -12.61 -7.74
C SER A 84 4.09 -13.53 -7.52
N LEU A 85 3.07 -13.11 -6.76
CA LEU A 85 1.92 -13.95 -6.39
C LEU A 85 0.66 -13.56 -7.17
N ASP A 86 0.00 -14.53 -7.81
CA ASP A 86 -1.29 -14.34 -8.45
C ASP A 86 -2.40 -14.34 -7.39
N ILE A 87 -2.73 -13.16 -6.87
CA ILE A 87 -3.82 -12.98 -5.89
C ILE A 87 -5.15 -12.57 -6.55
N SER A 88 -5.36 -12.86 -7.84
CA SER A 88 -6.56 -12.44 -8.58
C SER A 88 -7.90 -12.87 -7.95
N SER A 89 -7.93 -13.95 -7.16
CA SER A 89 -9.14 -14.38 -6.43
C SER A 89 -9.41 -13.63 -5.13
N ALA A 90 -8.40 -12.94 -4.57
CA ALA A 90 -8.47 -12.22 -3.30
C ALA A 90 -8.30 -10.69 -3.46
N ALA A 91 -7.69 -10.23 -4.56
CA ALA A 91 -7.43 -8.82 -4.85
C ALA A 91 -8.64 -8.18 -5.54
N HIS A 92 -9.31 -7.26 -4.85
CA HIS A 92 -10.39 -6.45 -5.44
C HIS A 92 -9.90 -5.08 -5.94
N LEU A 93 -8.62 -4.76 -5.79
CA LEU A 93 -8.07 -3.44 -6.08
C LEU A 93 -7.60 -3.27 -7.54
N ARG A 94 -7.29 -4.35 -8.26
CA ARG A 94 -6.84 -4.32 -9.68
C ARG A 94 -7.36 -5.48 -10.51
N ALA A 95 -7.57 -5.24 -11.81
CA ALA A 95 -8.03 -6.26 -12.76
C ALA A 95 -6.92 -7.14 -13.36
N LYS A 96 -5.64 -6.73 -13.32
CA LYS A 96 -4.48 -7.52 -13.80
C LYS A 96 -3.21 -7.20 -12.99
N PRO A 97 -2.38 -8.21 -12.63
CA PRO A 97 -1.08 -8.01 -12.00
C PRO A 97 -0.05 -7.45 -13.01
N LEU A 98 0.86 -6.57 -12.55
CA LEU A 98 1.93 -5.98 -13.34
C LEU A 98 3.05 -7.00 -13.60
N ARG A 99 2.86 -7.87 -14.60
CA ARG A 99 3.83 -8.91 -14.97
C ARG A 99 4.88 -8.41 -15.94
N ARG A 100 5.86 -7.65 -15.43
CA ARG A 100 7.27 -7.51 -15.88
C ARG A 100 7.86 -6.20 -15.35
N THR A 101 8.69 -6.26 -14.31
CA THR A 101 9.49 -5.12 -13.86
C THR A 101 10.59 -4.85 -14.88
N LYS A 102 10.59 -3.67 -15.48
CA LYS A 102 11.66 -3.17 -16.37
C LYS A 102 12.17 -1.85 -15.82
N TYR A 103 13.48 -1.65 -15.84
CA TYR A 103 14.10 -0.43 -15.37
C TYR A 103 14.41 0.50 -16.56
N ILE A 104 13.96 1.75 -16.50
CA ILE A 104 14.32 2.82 -17.45
C ILE A 104 15.17 3.82 -16.69
N LEU A 105 16.36 4.11 -17.22
CA LEU A 105 17.34 4.98 -16.59
C LEU A 105 17.60 6.22 -17.44
N ASP A 106 17.91 7.33 -16.76
CA ASP A 106 18.35 8.57 -17.41
C ASP A 106 19.70 8.39 -18.14
N VAL A 107 19.91 9.17 -19.22
CA VAL A 107 21.13 9.15 -20.05
C VAL A 107 22.43 9.47 -19.30
N HIS A 108 22.36 9.93 -18.05
CA HIS A 108 23.54 10.12 -17.21
C HIS A 108 23.86 8.92 -16.30
N LEU A 109 23.00 7.90 -16.28
CA LEU A 109 23.09 6.73 -15.39
C LEU A 109 23.62 5.47 -16.09
N GLY A 110 24.31 5.59 -17.22
CA GLY A 110 24.78 4.44 -18.01
C GLY A 110 25.66 3.44 -17.23
N LYS A 111 26.42 3.92 -16.24
CA LYS A 111 27.22 3.05 -15.36
C LYS A 111 26.34 2.19 -14.44
N LEU A 112 25.24 2.74 -13.93
CA LEU A 112 24.26 2.00 -13.14
C LEU A 112 23.51 0.98 -14.01
N ALA A 113 23.19 1.34 -15.25
CA ALA A 113 22.55 0.44 -16.20
C ALA A 113 23.37 -0.85 -16.44
N ASN A 114 24.70 -0.70 -16.56
CA ASN A 114 25.59 -1.86 -16.72
C ASN A 114 25.61 -2.76 -15.48
N TYR A 115 25.64 -2.19 -14.27
CA TYR A 115 25.57 -2.99 -13.04
C TYR A 115 24.24 -3.73 -12.91
N LEU A 116 23.12 -3.09 -13.23
CA LEU A 116 21.81 -3.73 -13.19
C LEU A 116 21.70 -4.87 -14.19
N ARG A 117 22.23 -4.73 -15.41
CA ARG A 117 22.30 -5.83 -16.39
C ARG A 117 23.19 -6.98 -15.92
N MET A 118 24.34 -6.69 -15.30
CA MET A 118 25.22 -7.71 -14.73
C MET A 118 24.53 -8.50 -13.60
N LEU A 119 23.65 -7.84 -12.84
CA LEU A 119 22.84 -8.46 -11.78
C LEU A 119 21.57 -9.16 -12.32
N GLY A 120 21.35 -9.16 -13.64
CA GLY A 120 20.25 -9.87 -14.30
C GLY A 120 18.95 -9.06 -14.46
N PHE A 121 18.96 -7.76 -14.20
CA PHE A 121 17.78 -6.91 -14.38
C PHE A 121 17.61 -6.45 -15.85
N ASP A 122 16.40 -6.57 -16.39
CA ASP A 122 16.01 -6.07 -17.73
C ASP A 122 15.99 -4.53 -17.72
N THR A 123 17.09 -3.92 -18.17
CA THR A 123 17.38 -2.48 -18.02
C THR A 123 17.68 -1.82 -19.37
N LEU A 124 16.94 -0.76 -19.69
CA LEU A 124 17.09 0.07 -20.88
C LEU A 124 17.58 1.48 -20.47
N TYR A 125 18.54 2.01 -21.22
CA TYR A 125 19.18 3.32 -21.03
C TYR A 125 19.31 3.94 -22.42
#